data_AF-A0A958H6G0-F1
#
_entry.id   AF-A0A958H6G0-F1
#
_cell.length_a   1.000
_cell.length_b   1.000
_cell.length_c   1.000
_cell.angle_alpha   90.00
_cell.angle_beta   90.00
_cell.angle_gamma   90.00
#
_symmetry.space_group_name_H-M   'P 1'
#
loop_
_entity.id
_entity.type
_entity.pdbx_description
1 polymer ?
#
loop_
_entity_poly.entity_id
_entity_poly.type
_entity_poly.pdbx_seq_one_letter_code
_entity_poly.pdbx_strand_id
1 'polypeptide(L)'
;FGWFAAESFSPVFFLQLYATTLAAGVSENLERFLLPTLAVMAILVAVTIPLWRRSRGGDQRAGLVMLLAGLILPAALVYLGALPFDLFYSVRLAPRYFFPLAVCFYSLLALGLAAEAQRRRWLVAAATGIVTVTALLGLIGVQSGHVRRDLYDSLTGMLQAYRQPGDAVVLHSDKDWPVFAAQYDESWTGVPNAWRVDADSAAGLLEPIWEASEGIWLVMTPEAAQTDPQAQVRGWLETHALAARTWDYGDNTLAFYARTAQRQEKLNETGPAFAVPPKAAMVPPADDPLDAAWLPLRRYASGDTIHLALFWRAPSDGDLRVILHGPVEREIAVAPADLPDTGGRQQVDVHLTSDLPPGRYQVAVQTAGGQEQPVGSLALIRPPTVRGASAGEIDHPLDLRLGPSIRLVGYDLAQQDVASGESLDLTLYWQTDKPLTARYKVFTHLLGEIYNASAGNFIWGQVDSEPAGGQAPTTAWTPGEIVADRYTIPVAVDAPSGQYTLEIGLYGLVNGERLTVVAADDQPLGDAVKLSTVTVRPVGVD
;
A
#
# COMPACT_ATOMS: atom_id res chain seq x y z
N PHE A 1 -11.78 -4.11 25.17
CA PHE A 1 -11.25 -5.39 25.69
C PHE A 1 -9.76 -5.46 25.39
N GLY A 2 -8.97 -6.30 26.08
CA GLY A 2 -7.50 -6.26 26.11
C GLY A 2 -6.84 -6.18 24.72
N TRP A 3 -5.62 -5.64 24.61
CA TRP A 3 -4.43 -6.23 25.26
C TRP A 3 -3.59 -5.24 26.08
N PHE A 4 -3.91 -5.14 27.37
CA PHE A 4 -2.84 -5.09 28.36
C PHE A 4 -2.21 -6.48 28.46
N ALA A 5 -0.91 -6.56 28.20
CA ALA A 5 -0.05 -7.62 28.70
C ALA A 5 1.40 -7.09 28.68
N ALA A 6 2.17 -7.00 29.76
CA ALA A 6 1.97 -7.53 31.12
C ALA A 6 1.58 -9.02 31.16
N GLU A 7 1.86 -9.76 30.09
CA GLU A 7 1.69 -11.21 30.10
C GLU A 7 2.86 -11.82 30.86
N SER A 8 2.53 -12.66 31.83
CA SER A 8 3.47 -13.61 32.37
C SER A 8 3.98 -14.48 31.21
N PHE A 9 5.26 -14.32 30.88
CA PHE A 9 5.93 -15.03 29.79
C PHE A 9 5.71 -16.55 29.92
N SER A 10 4.77 -17.09 29.16
CA SER A 10 4.30 -18.47 29.35
C SER A 10 5.41 -19.46 28.97
N PRO A 11 5.89 -20.31 29.90
CA PRO A 11 6.92 -21.31 29.57
C PRO A 11 6.47 -22.28 28.48
N VAL A 12 5.16 -22.56 28.41
CA VAL A 12 4.55 -23.41 27.39
C VAL A 12 4.63 -22.75 26.02
N PHE A 13 4.27 -21.46 25.93
CA PHE A 13 4.37 -20.69 24.69
C PHE A 13 5.81 -20.59 24.20
N PHE A 14 6.76 -20.27 25.10
CA PHE A 14 8.18 -20.20 24.75
C PHE A 14 8.70 -21.52 24.19
N LEU A 15 8.40 -22.65 24.84
CA LEU A 15 8.81 -23.97 24.38
C LEU A 15 8.17 -24.33 23.03
N GLN A 16 6.89 -23.99 22.81
CA GLN A 16 6.21 -24.23 21.53
C GLN A 16 6.81 -23.39 20.39
N LEU A 17 7.06 -22.09 20.63
CA LEU A 17 7.68 -21.20 19.67
C LEU A 17 9.11 -21.65 19.33
N TYR A 18 9.92 -21.97 20.35
CA TYR A 18 11.27 -22.47 20.18
C TYR A 18 11.31 -23.79 19.38
N ALA A 19 10.51 -24.77 19.77
CA ALA A 19 10.45 -26.06 19.09
C ALA A 19 9.94 -25.95 17.64
N THR A 20 8.94 -25.10 17.39
CA THR A 20 8.37 -24.91 16.04
C THR A 20 9.31 -24.14 15.12
N THR A 21 9.98 -23.10 15.64
CA THR A 21 11.00 -22.36 14.88
C THR A 21 12.14 -23.30 14.45
N LEU A 22 12.55 -24.23 15.33
CA LEU A 22 13.59 -25.21 15.01
C LEU A 22 13.11 -26.36 14.10
N ALA A 23 11.89 -26.87 14.29
CA ALA A 23 11.38 -28.03 13.54
C ALA A 23 10.85 -27.68 12.14
N ALA A 24 10.20 -26.52 12.00
CA ALA A 24 9.51 -26.10 10.78
C ALA A 24 10.10 -24.83 10.14
N GLY A 25 10.91 -24.05 10.87
CA GLY A 25 11.40 -22.75 10.39
C GLY A 25 10.37 -21.62 10.45
N VAL A 26 9.25 -21.81 11.17
CA VAL A 26 8.12 -20.88 11.22
C VAL A 26 7.93 -20.34 12.64
N SER A 27 7.69 -19.03 12.75
CA SER A 27 7.41 -18.33 14.02
C SER A 27 5.95 -17.94 14.23
N GLU A 28 5.12 -18.07 13.20
CA GLU A 28 3.70 -17.71 13.20
C GLU A 28 2.80 -18.96 13.16
N ASN A 29 1.52 -18.81 13.53
CA ASN A 29 0.51 -19.87 13.43
C ASN A 29 0.96 -21.21 14.08
N LEU A 30 1.62 -21.13 15.25
CA LEU A 30 2.27 -22.25 15.94
C LEU A 30 1.35 -23.44 16.22
N GLU A 31 0.04 -23.22 16.33
CA GLU A 31 -0.98 -24.27 16.52
C GLU A 31 -1.11 -25.17 15.29
N ARG A 32 -1.07 -24.60 14.08
CA ARG A 32 -1.10 -25.34 12.82
C ARG A 32 0.09 -26.29 12.69
N PHE A 33 1.23 -25.89 13.26
CA PHE A 33 2.46 -26.69 13.30
C PHE A 33 2.60 -27.54 14.56
N LEU A 34 1.66 -27.50 15.52
CA LEU A 34 1.81 -28.21 16.81
C LEU A 34 2.01 -29.72 16.63
N LEU A 35 1.17 -30.38 15.82
CA LEU A 35 1.30 -31.81 15.53
C LEU A 35 2.63 -32.18 14.84
N PRO A 36 3.02 -31.55 13.71
CA PRO A 36 4.30 -31.87 13.07
C PRO A 36 5.52 -31.48 13.94
N THR A 37 5.47 -30.37 14.69
CA THR A 37 6.50 -30.01 15.68
C THR A 37 6.61 -31.10 16.77
N LEU A 38 5.50 -31.52 17.37
CA LEU A 38 5.51 -32.59 18.38
C LEU A 38 6.02 -33.92 17.81
N ALA A 39 5.72 -34.25 16.55
CA ALA A 39 6.27 -35.42 15.89
C ALA A 39 7.80 -35.31 15.73
N VAL A 40 8.33 -34.16 15.29
CA VAL A 40 9.77 -33.91 15.17
C VAL A 40 10.46 -33.92 16.55
N MET A 41 9.85 -33.35 17.58
CA MET A 41 10.39 -33.37 18.95
C MET A 41 10.36 -34.78 19.56
N ALA A 42 9.31 -35.57 19.30
CA ALA A 42 9.24 -36.97 19.69
C ALA A 42 10.31 -37.81 18.97
N ILE A 43 10.57 -37.54 17.68
CA ILE A 43 11.69 -38.14 16.94
C ILE A 43 13.02 -37.76 17.59
N LEU A 44 13.28 -36.47 17.87
CA LEU A 44 14.50 -36.01 18.54
C LEU A 44 14.74 -36.75 19.86
N VAL A 45 13.72 -36.86 20.73
CA VAL A 45 13.82 -37.60 22.00
C VAL A 45 14.06 -39.09 21.76
N ALA A 46 13.31 -39.71 20.84
CA ALA A 46 13.41 -41.12 20.51
C ALA A 46 14.76 -41.54 19.92
N VAL A 47 15.47 -40.63 19.23
CA VAL A 47 16.84 -40.89 18.74
C VAL A 47 17.93 -40.48 19.72
N THR A 48 17.70 -39.45 20.55
CA THR A 48 18.69 -38.97 21.52
C THR A 48 18.85 -39.91 22.72
N ILE A 49 17.76 -40.53 23.23
CA ILE A 49 17.85 -41.45 24.37
C ILE A 49 18.72 -42.70 24.05
N PRO A 50 18.57 -43.38 22.89
CA PRO A 50 19.46 -44.46 22.51
C PRO A 50 20.89 -44.00 22.23
N LEU A 51 21.07 -42.83 21.60
CA LEU A 51 22.38 -42.24 21.33
C LEU A 51 23.16 -42.01 22.64
N TRP A 52 22.50 -41.46 23.66
CA TRP A 52 23.05 -41.31 25.01
C TRP A 52 23.40 -42.65 25.66
N ARG A 53 22.49 -43.64 25.62
CA ARG A 53 22.72 -44.98 26.19
C ARG A 53 23.85 -45.76 25.50
N ARG A 54 24.12 -45.48 24.22
CA ARG A 54 25.22 -46.07 23.45
C ARG A 54 26.55 -45.35 23.64
N SER A 55 26.53 -44.11 24.13
CA SER A 55 27.73 -43.31 24.41
C SER A 55 28.51 -43.91 25.59
N ARG A 56 29.67 -44.51 25.27
CA ARG A 56 30.53 -45.24 26.22
C ARG A 56 31.84 -44.50 26.55
N GLY A 57 32.33 -43.65 25.66
CA GLY A 57 33.55 -42.85 25.89
C GLY A 57 33.27 -41.50 26.56
N GLY A 58 34.27 -40.98 27.29
CA GLY A 58 34.20 -39.64 27.90
C GLY A 58 33.92 -38.55 26.87
N ASP A 59 34.70 -38.53 25.78
CA ASP A 59 34.60 -37.51 24.72
C ASP A 59 33.25 -37.57 23.98
N GLN A 60 32.71 -38.77 23.76
CA GLN A 60 31.39 -38.95 23.15
C GLN A 60 30.28 -38.42 24.07
N ARG A 61 30.42 -38.57 25.39
CA ARG A 61 29.48 -37.98 26.36
C ARG A 61 29.65 -36.47 26.43
N ALA A 62 30.89 -35.97 26.44
CA ALA A 62 31.20 -34.54 26.43
C ALA A 62 30.61 -33.85 25.18
N GLY A 63 30.79 -34.42 23.99
CA GLY A 63 30.20 -33.89 22.74
C GLY A 63 28.66 -33.89 22.75
N LEU A 64 28.02 -34.95 23.26
CA LEU A 64 26.56 -34.96 23.44
C LEU A 64 26.09 -33.95 24.48
N VAL A 65 26.82 -33.78 25.59
CA VAL A 65 26.56 -32.75 26.59
C VAL A 65 26.72 -31.35 26.00
N MET A 66 27.73 -31.10 25.16
CA MET A 66 27.92 -29.83 24.47
C MET A 66 26.78 -29.52 23.49
N LEU A 67 26.31 -30.50 22.71
CA LEU A 67 25.18 -30.30 21.80
C LEU A 67 23.86 -30.09 22.56
N LEU A 68 23.61 -30.84 23.63
CA LEU A 68 22.44 -30.65 24.50
C LEU A 68 22.50 -29.31 25.24
N ALA A 69 23.68 -28.89 25.70
CA ALA A 69 23.88 -27.57 26.29
C ALA A 69 23.70 -26.45 25.26
N GLY A 70 24.23 -26.59 24.04
CA GLY A 70 24.04 -25.64 22.94
C GLY A 70 22.59 -25.50 22.47
N LEU A 71 21.77 -26.55 22.67
CA LEU A 71 20.32 -26.49 22.48
C LEU A 71 19.64 -25.79 23.68
N ILE A 72 19.87 -26.28 24.91
CA ILE A 72 19.09 -25.88 26.09
C ILE A 72 19.56 -24.56 26.71
N LEU A 73 20.86 -24.35 26.86
CA LEU A 73 21.41 -23.20 27.59
C LEU A 73 21.11 -21.86 26.91
N PRO A 74 21.27 -21.68 25.58
CA PRO A 74 20.91 -20.42 24.94
C PRO A 74 19.39 -20.19 24.92
N ALA A 75 18.58 -21.24 24.80
CA ALA A 75 17.13 -21.12 24.96
C ALA A 75 16.78 -20.67 26.40
N ALA A 76 17.45 -21.21 27.43
CA ALA A 76 17.30 -20.76 28.80
C ALA A 76 17.80 -19.31 29.02
N LEU A 77 18.89 -18.90 28.38
CA LEU A 77 19.38 -17.51 28.44
C LEU A 77 18.44 -16.52 27.74
N VAL A 78 17.84 -16.91 26.61
CA VAL A 78 16.82 -16.10 25.92
C VAL A 78 15.52 -16.06 26.72
N TYR A 79 15.11 -17.17 27.34
CA TYR A 79 13.98 -17.22 28.29
C TYR A 79 14.22 -16.26 29.47
N LEU A 80 15.41 -16.34 30.09
CA LEU A 80 15.77 -15.47 31.22
C LEU A 80 15.84 -14.00 30.80
N GLY A 81 16.48 -13.69 29.67
CA GLY A 81 16.56 -12.31 29.15
C GLY A 81 15.22 -11.71 28.72
N ALA A 82 14.22 -12.55 28.44
CA ALA A 82 12.84 -12.14 28.16
C ALA A 82 11.97 -11.98 29.44
N LEU A 83 12.48 -12.31 30.63
CA LEU A 83 11.80 -11.98 31.89
C LEU A 83 11.86 -10.47 32.14
N PRO A 84 10.81 -9.88 32.75
CA PRO A 84 10.79 -8.46 33.07
C PRO A 84 11.78 -8.13 34.20
N PHE A 85 12.95 -7.62 33.82
CA PHE A 85 13.92 -7.01 34.73
C PHE A 85 13.95 -5.49 34.52
N ASP A 86 13.91 -4.71 35.61
CA ASP A 86 14.06 -3.26 35.58
C ASP A 86 15.55 -2.87 35.41
N LEU A 87 16.08 -3.15 34.22
CA LEU A 87 17.39 -2.69 33.74
C LEU A 87 17.20 -1.83 32.49
N PHE A 88 18.17 -0.97 32.18
CA PHE A 88 18.19 -0.02 31.06
C PHE A 88 18.00 -0.62 29.64
N TYR A 89 17.82 -1.93 29.51
CA TYR A 89 17.61 -2.62 28.24
C TYR A 89 16.81 -3.92 28.44
N SER A 90 15.59 -4.00 27.92
CA SER A 90 14.79 -5.23 27.90
C SER A 90 14.98 -5.98 26.58
N VAL A 91 15.43 -7.23 26.64
CA VAL A 91 15.70 -8.05 25.44
C VAL A 91 14.37 -8.61 24.92
N ARG A 92 13.72 -7.86 24.01
CA ARG A 92 12.48 -8.32 23.37
C ARG A 92 12.70 -9.62 22.63
N LEU A 93 11.96 -10.67 23.00
CA LEU A 93 12.04 -11.98 22.37
C LEU A 93 11.77 -11.87 20.87
N ALA A 94 12.73 -12.33 20.05
CA ALA A 94 12.57 -12.41 18.62
C ALA A 94 13.02 -13.81 18.13
N PRO A 95 12.25 -14.50 17.26
CA PRO A 95 12.58 -15.83 16.75
C PRO A 95 13.99 -15.93 16.13
N ARG A 96 14.50 -14.81 15.61
CA ARG A 96 15.87 -14.68 15.07
C ARG A 96 16.98 -15.12 16.04
N TYR A 97 16.76 -15.05 17.36
CA TYR A 97 17.73 -15.51 18.35
C TYR A 97 17.86 -17.04 18.40
N PHE A 98 16.95 -17.78 17.77
CA PHE A 98 16.99 -19.24 17.68
C PHE A 98 17.77 -19.75 16.45
N PHE A 99 18.00 -18.93 15.41
CA PHE A 99 18.75 -19.35 14.22
C PHE A 99 20.15 -19.92 14.53
N PRO A 100 20.98 -19.32 15.42
CA PRO A 100 22.27 -19.91 15.79
C PRO A 100 22.16 -21.30 16.44
N LEU A 101 20.99 -21.63 17.00
CA LEU A 101 20.75 -22.84 17.79
C LEU A 101 20.31 -24.03 16.92
N ALA A 102 19.82 -23.74 15.71
CA ALA A 102 19.45 -24.72 14.69
C ALA A 102 20.58 -25.71 14.40
N VAL A 103 21.85 -25.26 14.44
CA VAL A 103 23.02 -26.11 14.23
C VAL A 103 23.07 -27.27 15.25
N CYS A 104 22.81 -27.00 16.53
CA CYS A 104 22.80 -28.04 17.57
C CYS A 104 21.62 -29.00 17.41
N PHE A 105 20.43 -28.46 17.11
CA PHE A 105 19.20 -29.23 16.88
C PHE A 105 19.33 -30.22 15.72
N TYR A 106 19.70 -29.73 14.53
CA TYR A 106 19.84 -30.56 13.35
C TYR A 106 21.01 -31.54 13.47
N SER A 107 22.10 -31.19 14.16
CA SER A 107 23.19 -32.12 14.44
C SER A 107 22.75 -33.29 15.33
N LEU A 108 21.96 -33.05 16.38
CA LEU A 108 21.43 -34.11 17.25
C LEU A 108 20.43 -35.01 16.51
N LEU A 109 19.53 -34.44 15.71
CA LEU A 109 18.62 -35.20 14.84
C LEU A 109 19.40 -36.09 13.87
N ALA A 110 20.35 -35.53 13.12
CA ALA A 110 21.13 -36.25 12.12
C ALA A 110 21.96 -37.40 12.75
N LEU A 111 22.70 -37.13 13.83
CA LEU A 111 23.51 -38.13 14.53
C LEU A 111 22.63 -39.25 15.13
N GLY A 112 21.49 -38.89 15.72
CA GLY A 112 20.56 -39.86 16.30
C GLY A 112 19.88 -40.75 15.24
N LEU A 113 19.37 -40.14 14.16
CA LEU A 113 18.75 -40.87 13.05
C LEU A 113 19.78 -41.81 12.37
N ALA A 114 21.00 -41.33 12.12
CA ALA A 114 22.09 -42.15 11.58
C ALA A 114 22.45 -43.34 12.49
N ALA A 115 22.49 -43.13 13.81
CA ALA A 115 22.78 -44.18 14.78
C ALA A 115 21.68 -45.27 14.87
N GLU A 116 20.43 -44.96 14.55
CA GLU A 116 19.34 -45.95 14.50
C GLU A 116 19.08 -46.54 13.10
N ALA A 117 19.55 -45.90 12.03
CA ALA A 117 19.35 -46.34 10.65
C ALA A 117 19.80 -47.80 10.43
N GLN A 118 20.92 -48.19 11.06
CA GLN A 118 21.49 -49.53 10.98
C GLN A 118 20.59 -50.64 11.54
N ARG A 119 19.65 -50.32 12.45
CA ARG A 119 18.75 -51.30 13.09
C ARG A 119 17.30 -51.16 12.65
N ARG A 120 16.86 -49.95 12.32
CA ARG A 120 15.45 -49.59 12.12
C ARG A 120 15.23 -48.76 10.86
N ARG A 121 15.90 -49.13 9.76
CA ARG A 121 15.92 -48.40 8.46
C ARG A 121 14.58 -47.79 8.03
N TRP A 122 13.48 -48.54 8.09
CA TRP A 122 12.17 -48.05 7.68
C TRP A 122 11.57 -47.01 8.63
N LEU A 123 11.77 -47.17 9.95
CA LEU A 123 11.33 -46.18 10.94
C LEU A 123 12.19 -44.90 10.85
N VAL A 124 13.48 -45.02 10.54
CA VAL A 124 14.35 -43.86 10.31
C VAL A 124 14.03 -43.15 9.00
N ALA A 125 13.72 -43.89 7.93
CA ALA A 125 13.25 -43.31 6.67
C ALA A 125 11.92 -42.56 6.87
N ALA A 126 10.97 -43.14 7.59
CA ALA A 126 9.71 -42.49 7.96
C ALA A 126 9.95 -41.24 8.83
N ALA A 127 10.82 -41.32 9.85
CA ALA A 127 11.17 -40.19 10.71
C ALA A 127 11.86 -39.06 9.94
N THR A 128 12.79 -39.40 9.03
CA THR A 128 13.44 -38.41 8.14
C THR A 128 12.40 -37.76 7.21
N GLY A 129 11.50 -38.57 6.64
CA GLY A 129 10.39 -38.06 5.84
C GLY A 129 9.49 -37.09 6.61
N ILE A 130 9.15 -37.40 7.87
CA ILE A 130 8.40 -36.50 8.75
C ILE A 130 9.15 -35.20 9.00
N VAL A 131 10.46 -35.24 9.31
CA VAL A 131 11.28 -34.03 9.52
C VAL A 131 11.34 -33.18 8.24
N THR A 132 11.62 -33.79 7.08
CA THR A 132 11.68 -33.08 5.80
C THR A 132 10.32 -32.51 5.38
N VAL A 133 9.23 -33.25 5.56
CA VAL A 133 7.87 -32.76 5.28
C VAL A 133 7.51 -31.60 6.22
N THR A 134 7.83 -31.66 7.51
CA THR A 134 7.60 -30.54 8.44
C THR A 134 8.36 -29.27 8.02
N ALA A 135 9.62 -29.40 7.60
CA ALA A 135 10.40 -28.26 7.10
C ALA A 135 9.86 -27.71 5.76
N LEU A 136 9.45 -28.59 4.84
CA LEU A 136 8.83 -28.19 3.57
C LEU A 136 7.45 -27.54 3.77
N LEU A 137 6.64 -28.03 4.72
CA LEU A 137 5.37 -27.39 5.10
C LEU A 137 5.59 -25.97 5.64
N GLY A 138 6.68 -25.75 6.38
CA GLY A 138 7.10 -24.40 6.77
C GLY A 138 7.47 -23.53 5.57
N LEU A 139 8.31 -24.05 4.67
CA LEU A 139 8.74 -23.34 3.45
C LEU A 139 7.56 -22.97 2.52
N ILE A 140 6.57 -23.86 2.36
CA ILE A 140 5.36 -23.60 1.58
C ILE A 140 4.58 -22.41 2.16
N GLY A 141 4.54 -22.30 3.49
CA GLY A 141 3.96 -21.15 4.20
C GLY A 141 4.66 -19.82 3.92
N VAL A 142 5.99 -19.84 3.66
CA VAL A 142 6.79 -18.63 3.39
C VAL A 142 6.48 -18.00 2.02
N GLN A 143 5.91 -18.73 1.06
CA GLN A 143 5.54 -18.16 -0.25
C GLN A 143 4.03 -18.00 -0.46
N SER A 144 3.20 -18.72 0.29
CA SER A 144 1.74 -18.56 0.20
C SER A 144 1.26 -17.27 0.89
N GLY A 145 0.72 -16.32 0.11
CA GLY A 145 -0.02 -15.17 0.66
C GLY A 145 0.70 -13.82 0.69
N HIS A 146 1.86 -13.68 0.03
CA HIS A 146 2.51 -12.38 -0.15
C HIS A 146 1.74 -11.48 -1.12
N VAL A 147 0.70 -10.82 -0.61
CA VAL A 147 0.10 -9.63 -1.24
C VAL A 147 1.00 -8.42 -0.93
N ARG A 148 1.07 -7.43 -1.83
CA ARG A 148 1.76 -6.17 -1.55
C ARG A 148 1.06 -5.50 -0.37
N ARG A 149 1.66 -5.63 0.82
CA ARG A 149 1.10 -5.06 2.04
C ARG A 149 1.27 -3.55 1.99
N ASP A 150 0.19 -2.84 2.21
CA ASP A 150 0.21 -1.42 2.55
C ASP A 150 0.92 -1.28 3.89
N LEU A 151 2.23 -1.02 3.85
CA LEU A 151 3.05 -0.84 5.04
C LEU A 151 2.78 0.54 5.62
N TYR A 152 2.87 1.57 4.77
CA TYR A 152 2.53 2.94 5.12
C TYR A 152 1.86 3.71 3.98
N ASP A 153 1.76 3.18 2.76
CA ASP A 153 1.41 3.91 1.53
C ASP A 153 0.04 4.62 1.59
N SER A 154 -1.03 3.97 2.05
CA SER A 154 -2.34 4.65 2.21
C SER A 154 -2.41 5.48 3.49
N LEU A 155 -1.62 5.13 4.51
CA LEU A 155 -1.54 5.88 5.77
C LEU A 155 -0.82 7.21 5.56
N THR A 156 0.25 7.23 4.77
CA THR A 156 1.01 8.44 4.41
C THR A 156 0.26 9.23 3.36
N GLY A 157 -0.45 8.58 2.43
CA GLY A 157 -1.47 9.24 1.61
C GLY A 157 -2.54 9.94 2.43
N MET A 158 -2.98 9.36 3.56
CA MET A 158 -3.92 9.99 4.50
C MET A 158 -3.28 11.14 5.30
N LEU A 159 -2.03 11.00 5.76
CA LEU A 159 -1.27 12.09 6.38
C LEU A 159 -1.13 13.28 5.41
N GLN A 160 -0.63 13.02 4.20
CA GLN A 160 -0.44 14.03 3.15
C GLN A 160 -1.77 14.69 2.74
N ALA A 161 -2.88 13.95 2.74
CA ALA A 161 -4.20 14.49 2.39
C ALA A 161 -4.85 15.35 3.48
N TYR A 162 -4.55 15.12 4.77
CA TYR A 162 -5.31 15.72 5.88
C TYR A 162 -4.49 16.48 6.94
N ARG A 163 -3.16 16.33 6.96
CA ARG A 163 -2.26 17.13 7.81
C ARG A 163 -2.34 18.60 7.44
N GLN A 164 -2.27 19.47 8.45
CA GLN A 164 -2.22 20.92 8.27
C GLN A 164 -0.90 21.50 8.81
N PRO A 165 -0.47 22.67 8.31
CA PRO A 165 0.58 23.45 8.95
C PRO A 165 0.17 23.74 10.40
N GLY A 166 1.11 23.54 11.33
CA GLY A 166 0.79 23.55 12.75
C GLY A 166 0.34 22.19 13.29
N ASP A 167 0.02 21.18 12.47
CA ASP A 167 -0.09 19.81 12.97
C ASP A 167 1.31 19.16 13.06
N ALA A 168 1.62 18.53 14.19
CA ALA A 168 2.81 17.66 14.29
C ALA A 168 2.47 16.22 13.87
N VAL A 169 3.46 15.49 13.34
CA VAL A 169 3.38 14.04 13.13
C VAL A 169 4.27 13.36 14.16
N VAL A 170 3.73 12.39 14.88
CA VAL A 170 4.42 11.60 15.90
C VAL A 170 4.35 10.13 15.52
N LEU A 171 5.51 9.51 15.31
CA LEU A 171 5.64 8.08 15.04
C LEU A 171 5.85 7.33 16.36
N HIS A 172 4.89 6.50 16.75
CA HIS A 172 4.89 5.74 18.00
C HIS A 172 4.79 4.24 17.70
N SER A 173 5.77 3.40 18.04
CA SER A 173 7.15 3.72 18.43
C SER A 173 8.01 4.00 17.19
N ASP A 174 9.12 4.72 17.35
CA ASP A 174 10.06 5.02 16.25
C ASP A 174 10.85 3.80 15.72
N LYS A 175 10.58 2.59 16.22
CA LYS A 175 11.34 1.37 15.93
C LYS A 175 11.61 1.14 14.44
N ASP A 176 10.58 1.33 13.62
CA ASP A 176 10.59 1.07 12.17
C ASP A 176 10.63 2.37 11.36
N TRP A 177 11.15 3.45 11.96
CA TRP A 177 11.29 4.76 11.31
C TRP A 177 11.95 4.74 9.92
N PRO A 178 12.92 3.86 9.57
CA PRO A 178 13.48 3.87 8.21
C PRO A 178 12.48 3.44 7.15
N VAL A 179 11.45 2.67 7.52
CA VAL A 179 10.38 2.22 6.62
C VAL A 179 9.32 3.31 6.48
N PHE A 180 8.97 3.98 7.59
CA PHE A 180 8.06 5.14 7.56
C PHE A 180 8.67 6.32 6.78
N ALA A 181 9.92 6.69 7.08
CA ALA A 181 10.64 7.79 6.44
C ALA A 181 10.95 7.54 4.95
N ALA A 182 10.90 6.29 4.49
CA ALA A 182 10.99 5.96 3.06
C ALA A 182 9.69 6.27 2.29
N GLN A 183 8.54 6.37 2.99
CA GLN A 183 7.22 6.65 2.43
C GLN A 183 6.61 7.99 2.89
N TYR A 184 7.29 8.70 3.80
CA TYR A 184 6.90 9.98 4.35
C TYR A 184 8.14 10.83 4.67
N ASP A 185 8.38 11.82 3.82
CA ASP A 185 9.58 12.66 3.77
C ASP A 185 9.48 13.96 4.59
N GLU A 186 8.28 14.31 5.07
CA GLU A 186 8.07 15.48 5.92
C GLU A 186 8.59 15.32 7.36
N SER A 187 8.56 16.41 8.13
CA SER A 187 8.94 16.39 9.54
C SER A 187 7.97 15.55 10.40
N TRP A 188 8.55 14.56 11.09
CA TRP A 188 7.92 13.74 12.11
C TRP A 188 8.85 13.60 13.33
N THR A 189 8.27 13.37 14.51
CA THR A 189 9.01 13.09 15.75
C THR A 189 8.79 11.65 16.16
N GLY A 190 9.87 10.90 16.39
CA GLY A 190 9.79 9.54 16.91
C GLY A 190 9.56 9.52 18.42
N VAL A 191 8.64 8.67 18.91
CA VAL A 191 8.61 8.24 20.31
C VAL A 191 9.68 7.15 20.47
N PRO A 192 10.78 7.38 21.22
CA PRO A 192 11.93 6.49 21.17
C PRO A 192 11.61 5.08 21.64
N ASN A 193 11.80 4.08 20.78
CA ASN A 193 11.49 2.66 21.04
C ASN A 193 12.30 2.05 22.22
N ALA A 194 13.37 2.73 22.65
CA ALA A 194 14.16 2.38 23.83
C ALA A 194 13.54 2.86 25.17
N TRP A 195 12.55 3.77 25.13
CA TRP A 195 11.90 4.27 26.34
C TRP A 195 10.80 3.31 26.81
N ARG A 196 10.62 3.26 28.14
CA ARG A 196 9.42 2.72 28.76
C ARG A 196 8.57 3.94 29.12
N VAL A 197 7.46 4.13 28.43
CA VAL A 197 6.66 5.33 28.56
C VAL A 197 5.85 5.27 29.85
N ASP A 198 5.99 6.32 30.66
CA ASP A 198 5.17 6.64 31.82
C ASP A 198 4.52 8.03 31.63
N ALA A 199 3.69 8.46 32.58
CA ALA A 199 2.95 9.71 32.46
C ALA A 199 3.88 10.94 32.34
N ASP A 200 4.98 10.96 33.10
CA ASP A 200 5.92 12.10 33.15
C ASP A 200 6.76 12.18 31.87
N SER A 201 7.22 11.03 31.35
CA SER A 201 7.96 10.97 30.07
C SER A 201 7.06 11.18 28.85
N ALA A 202 5.80 10.73 28.88
CA ALA A 202 4.81 11.05 27.84
C ALA A 202 4.52 12.56 27.82
N ALA A 203 4.26 13.17 28.97
CA ALA A 203 4.05 14.62 29.08
C ALA A 203 5.30 15.40 28.64
N GLY A 204 6.50 15.06 29.14
CA GLY A 204 7.74 15.74 28.78
C GLY A 204 8.11 15.66 27.30
N LEU A 205 7.67 14.63 26.57
CA LEU A 205 7.80 14.53 25.12
C LEU A 205 6.70 15.30 24.37
N LEU A 206 5.45 15.13 24.78
CA LEU A 206 4.29 15.64 24.04
C LEU A 206 3.98 17.09 24.33
N GLU A 207 4.14 17.58 25.56
CA GLU A 207 3.77 18.94 25.96
C GLU A 207 4.49 20.03 25.13
N PRO A 208 5.81 19.95 24.84
CA PRO A 208 6.46 20.90 23.93
C PRO A 208 5.94 20.83 22.49
N ILE A 209 5.60 19.63 22.00
CA ILE A 209 5.09 19.41 20.63
C ILE A 209 3.66 19.92 20.53
N TRP A 210 2.83 19.61 21.52
CA TRP A 210 1.42 20.02 21.66
C TRP A 210 1.30 21.53 21.79
N GLU A 211 2.11 22.15 22.64
CA GLU A 211 2.12 23.61 22.80
C GLU A 211 2.56 24.34 21.52
N ALA A 212 3.44 23.72 20.73
CA ALA A 212 3.86 24.20 19.41
C ALA A 212 2.95 23.79 18.23
N SER A 213 1.88 23.03 18.46
CA SER A 213 0.98 22.52 17.41
C SER A 213 -0.50 22.87 17.65
N GLU A 214 -1.31 22.79 16.59
CA GLU A 214 -2.77 22.88 16.62
C GLU A 214 -3.45 21.51 16.69
N GLY A 215 -2.68 20.44 16.49
CA GLY A 215 -3.07 19.06 16.66
C GLY A 215 -1.92 18.11 16.35
N ILE A 216 -2.09 16.83 16.68
CA ILE A 216 -1.06 15.80 16.48
C ILE A 216 -1.64 14.61 15.72
N TRP A 217 -0.99 14.27 14.60
CA TRP A 217 -1.15 13.00 13.92
C TRP A 217 -0.25 11.96 14.59
N LEU A 218 -0.85 11.00 15.27
CA LEU A 218 -0.16 9.90 15.90
C LEU A 218 -0.22 8.67 14.97
N VAL A 219 0.91 8.33 14.37
CA VAL A 219 1.11 7.07 13.64
C VAL A 219 1.46 6.01 14.68
N MET A 220 0.54 5.09 14.97
CA MET A 220 0.77 4.02 15.94
C MET A 220 1.04 2.70 15.20
N THR A 221 2.23 2.15 15.42
CA THR A 221 2.62 0.80 14.98
C THR A 221 2.27 -0.24 16.06
N PRO A 222 2.20 -1.54 15.74
CA PRO A 222 1.96 -2.60 16.73
C PRO A 222 2.92 -2.59 17.93
N GLU A 223 4.12 -2.05 17.75
CA GLU A 223 5.18 -2.01 18.75
C GLU A 223 5.01 -0.89 19.78
N ALA A 224 4.14 0.09 19.52
CA ALA A 224 3.76 1.12 20.49
C ALA A 224 3.29 0.53 21.82
N ALA A 225 2.46 -0.52 21.76
CA ALA A 225 1.93 -1.21 22.94
C ALA A 225 3.01 -1.93 23.78
N GLN A 226 4.23 -2.10 23.25
CA GLN A 226 5.36 -2.71 23.97
C GLN A 226 6.19 -1.67 24.75
N THR A 227 6.27 -0.43 24.25
CA THR A 227 6.92 0.70 24.94
C THR A 227 5.98 1.42 25.88
N ASP A 228 4.71 1.49 25.50
CA ASP A 228 3.64 2.20 26.19
C ASP A 228 2.42 1.28 26.42
N PRO A 229 2.55 0.27 27.30
CA PRO A 229 1.49 -0.70 27.54
C PRO A 229 0.25 -0.10 28.23
N GLN A 230 0.38 1.10 28.81
CA GLN A 230 -0.72 1.86 29.41
C GLN A 230 -1.34 2.87 28.44
N ALA A 231 -0.82 2.98 27.21
CA ALA A 231 -1.21 3.95 26.21
C ALA A 231 -1.14 5.40 26.72
N GLN A 232 -0.15 5.74 27.55
CA GLN A 232 0.12 7.07 28.11
C GLN A 232 0.26 8.15 27.03
N VAL A 233 0.96 7.88 25.91
CA VAL A 233 1.08 8.83 24.78
C VAL A 233 -0.29 9.16 24.21
N ARG A 234 -1.10 8.12 23.96
CA ARG A 234 -2.45 8.26 23.41
C ARG A 234 -3.41 8.88 24.41
N GLY A 235 -3.40 8.42 25.66
CA GLY A 235 -4.28 8.88 26.73
C GLY A 235 -4.00 10.31 27.16
N TRP A 236 -2.73 10.74 27.12
CA TRP A 236 -2.36 12.15 27.28
C TRP A 236 -2.99 12.98 26.16
N LEU A 237 -2.83 12.57 24.89
CA LEU A 237 -3.46 13.27 23.76
C LEU A 237 -4.98 13.26 23.82
N GLU A 238 -5.62 12.14 24.18
CA GLU A 238 -7.09 12.04 24.36
C GLU A 238 -7.61 12.92 25.50
N THR A 239 -6.79 13.17 26.53
CA THR A 239 -7.16 14.03 27.67
C THR A 239 -7.01 15.53 27.36
N HIS A 240 -6.03 15.89 26.52
CA HIS A 240 -5.74 17.29 26.18
C HIS A 240 -6.41 17.75 24.87
N ALA A 241 -6.79 16.83 23.98
CA ALA A 241 -7.45 17.13 22.72
C ALA A 241 -8.93 17.52 22.90
N LEU A 242 -9.37 18.49 22.11
CA LEU A 242 -10.78 18.86 21.98
C LEU A 242 -11.56 17.85 21.13
N ALA A 243 -10.89 17.13 20.22
CA ALA A 243 -11.44 15.94 19.55
C ALA A 243 -10.36 15.00 19.03
N ALA A 244 -10.74 13.74 18.82
CA ALA A 244 -9.89 12.71 18.23
C ALA A 244 -10.64 11.85 17.20
N ARG A 245 -9.91 11.25 16.26
CA ARG A 245 -10.38 10.21 15.33
C ARG A 245 -9.23 9.28 14.95
N THR A 246 -9.56 8.05 14.60
CA THR A 246 -8.60 7.01 14.22
C THR A 246 -9.07 6.30 12.95
N TRP A 247 -8.12 5.88 12.11
CA TRP A 247 -8.32 5.06 10.92
C TRP A 247 -7.31 3.91 10.94
N ASP A 248 -7.78 2.71 10.61
CA ASP A 248 -6.99 1.47 10.67
C ASP A 248 -6.46 1.11 9.27
N TYR A 249 -5.14 0.99 9.14
CA TYR A 249 -4.41 0.64 7.91
C TYR A 249 -3.68 -0.69 8.10
N GLY A 250 -4.46 -1.76 8.28
CA GLY A 250 -3.94 -3.10 8.56
C GLY A 250 -3.37 -3.22 9.98
N ASP A 251 -2.05 -3.32 10.10
CA ASP A 251 -1.35 -3.39 11.40
C ASP A 251 -1.07 -2.00 12.00
N ASN A 252 -1.03 -0.96 11.16
CA ASN A 252 -0.79 0.41 11.58
C ASN A 252 -2.12 1.13 11.77
N THR A 253 -2.17 2.04 12.74
CA THR A 253 -3.32 2.92 12.93
C THR A 253 -2.86 4.37 12.89
N LEU A 254 -3.62 5.20 12.19
CA LEU A 254 -3.42 6.63 12.17
C LEU A 254 -4.47 7.25 13.06
N ALA A 255 -4.07 8.07 14.03
CA ALA A 255 -4.99 8.88 14.80
C ALA A 255 -4.64 10.36 14.63
N PHE A 256 -5.64 11.24 14.67
CA PHE A 256 -5.43 12.67 14.81
C PHE A 256 -6.12 13.20 16.05
N TYR A 257 -5.43 14.07 16.76
CA TYR A 257 -5.82 14.69 18.02
C TYR A 257 -5.80 16.21 17.85
N ALA A 258 -6.95 16.85 17.84
CA ALA A 258 -7.09 18.28 17.66
C ALA A 258 -6.89 19.04 18.99
N ARG A 259 -5.94 19.98 19.05
CA ARG A 259 -5.78 20.90 20.18
C ARG A 259 -6.70 22.10 20.08
N THR A 260 -6.93 22.61 18.87
CA THR A 260 -7.80 23.77 18.62
C THR A 260 -9.20 23.34 18.17
N ALA A 261 -10.22 24.15 18.50
CA ALA A 261 -11.59 23.90 18.05
C ALA A 261 -11.68 23.85 16.51
N GLN A 262 -10.86 24.67 15.85
CA GLN A 262 -10.71 24.72 14.39
C GLN A 262 -10.19 23.40 13.79
N ARG A 263 -9.27 22.70 14.48
CA ARG A 263 -8.83 21.37 14.04
C ARG A 263 -9.85 20.27 14.36
N GLN A 264 -10.62 20.43 15.45
CA GLN A 264 -11.69 19.49 15.84
C GLN A 264 -12.81 19.43 14.80
N GLU A 265 -13.25 20.57 14.25
CA GLU A 265 -14.32 20.61 13.25
C GLU A 265 -13.95 19.81 12.00
N LYS A 266 -12.78 20.09 11.42
CA LYS A 266 -12.23 19.43 10.22
C LYS A 266 -11.94 17.94 10.40
N LEU A 267 -11.84 17.45 11.63
CA LEU A 267 -11.58 16.03 11.89
C LEU A 267 -12.76 15.14 11.50
N ASN A 268 -13.96 15.71 11.32
CA ASN A 268 -15.16 14.93 11.13
C ASN A 268 -15.36 14.31 9.72
N GLU A 269 -14.44 14.54 8.78
CA GLU A 269 -14.69 14.50 7.33
C GLU A 269 -14.01 13.31 6.57
N THR A 270 -13.96 12.10 7.16
CA THR A 270 -12.97 11.01 6.83
C THR A 270 -13.43 9.54 7.15
N GLY A 271 -13.27 8.52 6.26
CA GLY A 271 -13.60 7.06 6.44
C GLY A 271 -13.71 6.27 5.08
N PRO A 272 -14.14 4.97 4.92
CA PRO A 272 -14.68 3.90 5.82
C PRO A 272 -14.20 2.41 5.54
N ALA A 273 -14.99 1.33 5.82
CA ALA A 273 -14.75 -0.14 5.57
C ALA A 273 -16.06 -0.93 5.18
N PHE A 274 -16.04 -2.28 4.93
CA PHE A 274 -17.03 -3.34 5.42
C PHE A 274 -17.12 -4.70 4.61
N ALA A 275 -17.82 -5.70 5.18
CA ALA A 275 -18.30 -6.96 4.58
C ALA A 275 -19.44 -6.74 3.54
N VAL A 276 -20.22 -7.78 3.14
CA VAL A 276 -21.42 -7.59 2.27
C VAL A 276 -22.30 -6.53 2.93
N PRO A 277 -22.45 -5.33 2.33
CA PRO A 277 -23.06 -4.24 3.05
C PRO A 277 -24.57 -4.50 3.22
N PRO A 278 -25.20 -4.00 4.30
CA PRO A 278 -26.66 -4.08 4.48
C PRO A 278 -27.51 -3.39 3.38
N LYS A 279 -26.85 -2.84 2.35
CA LYS A 279 -27.41 -2.17 1.17
C LYS A 279 -27.02 -2.86 -0.15
N ALA A 280 -26.33 -4.01 -0.11
CA ALA A 280 -26.22 -4.88 -1.27
C ALA A 280 -27.64 -5.35 -1.65
N ALA A 281 -27.91 -5.45 -2.95
CA ALA A 281 -29.17 -6.00 -3.39
C ALA A 281 -29.20 -7.50 -3.08
N MET A 282 -30.10 -7.91 -2.20
CA MET A 282 -30.36 -9.31 -1.83
C MET A 282 -31.80 -9.64 -2.17
N VAL A 283 -32.04 -10.79 -2.81
CA VAL A 283 -33.12 -11.77 -2.58
C VAL A 283 -33.32 -12.64 -3.84
N PRO A 284 -33.41 -13.99 -3.70
CA PRO A 284 -33.43 -14.91 -4.84
C PRO A 284 -34.82 -15.53 -5.12
N PRO A 285 -35.00 -16.19 -6.28
CA PRO A 285 -35.77 -17.44 -6.41
C PRO A 285 -34.86 -18.66 -6.17
N ALA A 286 -35.43 -19.86 -5.97
CA ALA A 286 -34.67 -21.06 -5.63
C ALA A 286 -33.68 -21.54 -6.71
N ASP A 287 -33.81 -21.05 -7.94
CA ASP A 287 -33.14 -21.58 -9.14
C ASP A 287 -32.10 -20.63 -9.77
N ASP A 288 -31.87 -19.42 -9.22
CA ASP A 288 -30.84 -18.48 -9.70
C ASP A 288 -29.52 -18.67 -8.91
N PRO A 289 -28.36 -18.84 -9.58
CA PRO A 289 -27.07 -18.98 -8.91
C PRO A 289 -26.55 -17.70 -8.24
N LEU A 290 -27.09 -16.49 -8.51
CA LEU A 290 -26.61 -15.24 -7.91
C LEU A 290 -27.33 -14.91 -6.57
N ASP A 291 -26.56 -14.72 -5.49
CA ASP A 291 -27.04 -14.42 -4.13
C ASP A 291 -27.22 -12.92 -3.87
N ALA A 292 -26.27 -12.09 -4.33
CA ALA A 292 -26.30 -10.64 -4.16
C ALA A 292 -25.37 -9.91 -5.14
N ALA A 293 -25.51 -8.59 -5.21
CA ALA A 293 -24.56 -7.70 -5.87
C ALA A 293 -24.37 -6.38 -5.10
N TRP A 294 -23.18 -5.78 -5.21
CA TRP A 294 -22.83 -4.50 -4.59
C TRP A 294 -22.03 -3.60 -5.52
N LEU A 295 -22.52 -2.36 -5.64
CA LEU A 295 -21.88 -1.24 -6.31
C LEU A 295 -21.20 -0.32 -5.26
N PRO A 296 -19.86 -0.19 -5.24
CA PRO A 296 -19.15 0.49 -4.15
C PRO A 296 -19.31 2.02 -4.17
N LEU A 297 -19.32 2.66 -5.34
CA LEU A 297 -19.48 4.12 -5.49
C LEU A 297 -20.81 4.48 -6.18
N ARG A 298 -21.33 5.68 -5.92
CA ARG A 298 -22.58 6.21 -6.50
C ARG A 298 -22.37 7.32 -7.54
N ARG A 299 -21.12 7.61 -7.88
CA ARG A 299 -20.74 8.63 -8.86
C ARG A 299 -19.44 8.19 -9.51
N TYR A 300 -19.38 8.29 -10.83
CA TYR A 300 -18.22 7.91 -11.64
C TYR A 300 -18.04 8.96 -12.75
N ALA A 301 -16.82 9.14 -13.21
CA ALA A 301 -16.48 9.90 -14.40
C ALA A 301 -16.58 9.03 -15.67
N SER A 302 -16.80 9.69 -16.81
CA SER A 302 -16.50 9.11 -18.12
C SER A 302 -15.02 8.71 -18.16
N GLY A 303 -14.73 7.45 -18.51
CA GLY A 303 -13.39 6.85 -18.49
C GLY A 303 -13.06 6.01 -17.25
N ASP A 304 -13.89 6.05 -16.20
CA ASP A 304 -13.71 5.22 -14.99
C ASP A 304 -14.05 3.74 -15.25
N THR A 305 -13.64 2.89 -14.30
CA THR A 305 -14.07 1.48 -14.23
C THR A 305 -14.89 1.26 -12.97
N ILE A 306 -16.09 0.70 -13.11
CA ILE A 306 -16.87 0.22 -11.98
C ILE A 306 -16.29 -1.13 -11.56
N HIS A 307 -15.75 -1.22 -10.35
CA HIS A 307 -15.40 -2.50 -9.73
C HIS A 307 -16.64 -3.08 -9.04
N LEU A 308 -17.49 -3.76 -9.81
CA LEU A 308 -18.74 -4.33 -9.33
C LEU A 308 -18.45 -5.62 -8.54
N ALA A 309 -18.99 -5.75 -7.33
CA ALA A 309 -18.85 -6.97 -6.54
C ALA A 309 -20.12 -7.82 -6.65
N LEU A 310 -20.00 -9.02 -7.23
CA LEU A 310 -21.06 -10.01 -7.31
C LEU A 310 -20.84 -11.11 -6.28
N PHE A 311 -21.91 -11.76 -5.82
CA PHE A 311 -21.88 -12.80 -4.80
C PHE A 311 -22.78 -13.96 -5.24
N TRP A 312 -22.22 -15.15 -5.41
CA TRP A 312 -22.87 -16.32 -6.01
C TRP A 312 -23.06 -17.47 -5.00
N ARG A 313 -24.15 -18.22 -5.16
CA ARG A 313 -24.49 -19.44 -4.40
C ARG A 313 -24.01 -20.72 -5.07
N ALA A 314 -24.10 -20.77 -6.39
CA ALA A 314 -23.89 -21.94 -7.23
C ALA A 314 -23.11 -21.55 -8.50
N PRO A 315 -22.58 -22.52 -9.28
CA PRO A 315 -21.98 -22.25 -10.59
C PRO A 315 -22.97 -21.56 -11.54
N SER A 316 -22.47 -20.80 -12.51
CA SER A 316 -23.29 -20.22 -13.58
C SER A 316 -22.73 -20.55 -14.96
N ASP A 317 -23.33 -21.56 -15.61
CA ASP A 317 -22.94 -22.12 -16.90
C ASP A 317 -23.16 -21.19 -18.13
N GLY A 318 -23.75 -20.01 -17.94
CA GLY A 318 -24.22 -19.16 -19.05
C GLY A 318 -24.14 -17.66 -18.79
N ASP A 319 -24.23 -16.90 -19.89
CA ASP A 319 -24.09 -15.45 -20.02
C ASP A 319 -24.57 -14.63 -18.80
N LEU A 320 -23.66 -13.82 -18.25
CA LEU A 320 -23.98 -12.72 -17.35
C LEU A 320 -23.96 -11.41 -18.13
N ARG A 321 -24.96 -10.56 -17.90
CA ARG A 321 -25.00 -9.19 -18.41
C ARG A 321 -25.04 -8.20 -17.27
N VAL A 322 -24.22 -7.16 -17.34
CA VAL A 322 -24.39 -5.94 -16.54
C VAL A 322 -25.17 -4.94 -17.39
N ILE A 323 -26.28 -4.45 -16.86
CA ILE A 323 -27.21 -3.58 -17.57
C ILE A 323 -27.20 -2.20 -16.90
N LEU A 324 -27.06 -1.15 -17.70
CA LEU A 324 -27.08 0.24 -17.28
C LEU A 324 -28.32 0.92 -17.86
N HIS A 325 -29.33 1.14 -17.02
CA HIS A 325 -30.59 1.80 -17.36
C HIS A 325 -30.53 3.30 -17.09
N GLY A 326 -30.54 4.14 -18.12
CA GLY A 326 -30.35 5.59 -17.96
C GLY A 326 -30.78 6.40 -19.20
N PRO A 327 -30.10 7.53 -19.50
CA PRO A 327 -30.33 8.30 -20.73
C PRO A 327 -30.17 7.48 -22.03
N VAL A 328 -29.35 6.44 -21.96
CA VAL A 328 -29.20 5.38 -22.96
C VAL A 328 -29.17 4.06 -22.19
N GLU A 329 -29.83 3.03 -22.70
CA GLU A 329 -29.66 1.67 -22.19
C GLU A 329 -28.37 1.06 -22.74
N ARG A 330 -27.51 0.54 -21.86
CA ARG A 330 -26.29 -0.16 -22.26
C ARG A 330 -26.21 -1.51 -21.57
N GLU A 331 -26.16 -2.55 -22.39
CA GLU A 331 -25.89 -3.92 -21.95
C GLU A 331 -24.40 -4.24 -22.18
N ILE A 332 -23.77 -4.84 -21.17
CA ILE A 332 -22.37 -5.22 -21.18
C ILE A 332 -22.31 -6.70 -20.81
N ALA A 333 -22.06 -7.54 -21.81
CA ALA A 333 -21.86 -8.97 -21.61
C ALA A 333 -20.52 -9.22 -20.91
N VAL A 334 -20.57 -9.92 -19.78
CA VAL A 334 -19.38 -10.43 -19.10
C VAL A 334 -19.00 -11.75 -19.78
N ALA A 335 -17.73 -11.98 -20.06
CA ALA A 335 -17.33 -13.17 -20.80
C ALA A 335 -17.61 -14.44 -19.98
N PRO A 336 -18.08 -15.55 -20.58
CA PRO A 336 -18.34 -16.79 -19.84
C PRO A 336 -17.12 -17.33 -19.09
N ALA A 337 -15.90 -16.99 -19.52
CA ALA A 337 -14.65 -17.37 -18.86
C ALA A 337 -14.38 -16.62 -17.53
N ASP A 338 -15.08 -15.50 -17.28
CA ASP A 338 -14.95 -14.74 -16.03
C ASP A 338 -15.94 -15.23 -14.95
N LEU A 339 -16.93 -16.06 -15.33
CA LEU A 339 -17.96 -16.58 -14.44
C LEU A 339 -17.43 -17.68 -13.53
N PRO A 340 -17.96 -17.80 -12.30
CA PRO A 340 -17.41 -18.74 -11.35
C PRO A 340 -18.02 -20.14 -11.53
N ASP A 341 -17.14 -21.15 -11.61
CA ASP A 341 -17.49 -22.58 -11.63
C ASP A 341 -18.08 -23.09 -10.28
N THR A 342 -18.24 -22.20 -9.28
CA THR A 342 -18.82 -22.46 -7.94
C THR A 342 -19.44 -21.17 -7.37
N GLY A 343 -20.15 -21.23 -6.23
CA GLY A 343 -20.50 -20.01 -5.48
C GLY A 343 -19.26 -19.24 -4.96
N GLY A 344 -19.41 -17.93 -4.69
CA GLY A 344 -18.34 -17.05 -4.17
C GLY A 344 -18.50 -15.55 -4.49
N ARG A 345 -17.59 -14.69 -3.99
CA ARG A 345 -17.49 -13.29 -4.46
C ARG A 345 -16.71 -13.25 -5.77
N GLN A 346 -17.29 -12.63 -6.80
CA GLN A 346 -16.64 -12.28 -8.06
C GLN A 346 -16.50 -10.75 -8.14
N GLN A 347 -15.45 -10.24 -8.77
CA GLN A 347 -15.39 -8.84 -9.20
C GLN A 347 -15.60 -8.79 -10.72
N VAL A 348 -16.45 -7.88 -11.17
CA VAL A 348 -16.68 -7.59 -12.59
C VAL A 348 -16.31 -6.13 -12.82
N ASP A 349 -15.34 -5.90 -13.70
CA ASP A 349 -14.86 -4.57 -14.05
C ASP A 349 -15.61 -4.05 -15.28
N VAL A 350 -16.36 -2.95 -15.09
CA VAL A 350 -17.23 -2.38 -16.12
C VAL A 350 -16.71 -1.00 -16.50
N HIS A 351 -16.08 -0.90 -17.68
CA HIS A 351 -15.54 0.36 -18.18
C HIS A 351 -16.66 1.31 -18.64
N LEU A 352 -16.64 2.54 -18.12
CA LEU A 352 -17.60 3.59 -18.44
C LEU A 352 -17.08 4.43 -19.60
N THR A 353 -17.29 3.93 -20.82
CA THR A 353 -16.81 4.58 -22.06
C THR A 353 -17.51 5.91 -22.36
N SER A 354 -16.85 6.80 -23.10
CA SER A 354 -17.29 8.18 -23.35
C SER A 354 -18.52 8.32 -24.25
N ASP A 355 -18.97 7.23 -24.88
CA ASP A 355 -20.24 7.14 -25.60
C ASP A 355 -21.47 7.12 -24.66
N LEU A 356 -21.29 6.82 -23.37
CA LEU A 356 -22.35 6.93 -22.36
C LEU A 356 -22.64 8.41 -22.04
N PRO A 357 -23.87 8.92 -22.26
CA PRO A 357 -24.20 10.29 -21.90
C PRO A 357 -24.18 10.51 -20.38
N PRO A 358 -23.80 11.72 -19.90
CA PRO A 358 -23.89 12.04 -18.48
C PRO A 358 -25.35 11.98 -17.99
N GLY A 359 -25.56 11.41 -16.81
CA GLY A 359 -26.89 11.21 -16.24
C GLY A 359 -26.92 10.21 -15.10
N ARG A 360 -28.12 9.91 -14.58
CA ARG A 360 -28.32 8.86 -13.59
C ARG A 360 -28.59 7.54 -14.30
N TYR A 361 -27.81 6.52 -13.96
CA TYR A 361 -28.01 5.15 -14.38
C TYR A 361 -28.42 4.29 -13.18
N GLN A 362 -29.37 3.38 -13.38
CA GLN A 362 -29.57 2.23 -12.49
C GLN A 362 -28.70 1.10 -13.03
N VAL A 363 -27.92 0.48 -12.14
CA VAL A 363 -27.08 -0.68 -12.47
C VAL A 363 -27.84 -1.92 -12.07
N ALA A 364 -28.02 -2.84 -13.01
CA ALA A 364 -28.61 -4.14 -12.78
C ALA A 364 -27.70 -5.25 -13.34
N VAL A 365 -27.96 -6.48 -12.93
CA VAL A 365 -27.26 -7.68 -13.41
C VAL A 365 -28.25 -8.77 -13.75
N GLN A 366 -27.99 -9.52 -14.82
CA GLN A 366 -28.86 -10.61 -15.26
C GLN A 366 -28.04 -11.85 -15.59
N THR A 367 -28.43 -12.99 -15.02
CA THR A 367 -27.87 -14.32 -15.26
C THR A 367 -28.64 -15.05 -16.38
N ALA A 368 -28.04 -16.07 -16.99
CA ALA A 368 -28.67 -16.83 -18.08
C ALA A 368 -29.97 -17.52 -17.63
N GLY A 369 -31.11 -17.01 -18.11
CA GLY A 369 -32.45 -17.48 -17.70
C GLY A 369 -32.98 -16.88 -16.39
N GLY A 370 -32.17 -16.09 -15.68
CA GLY A 370 -32.57 -15.32 -14.51
C GLY A 370 -33.34 -14.05 -14.86
N GLN A 371 -34.00 -13.47 -13.85
CA GLN A 371 -34.57 -12.13 -13.98
C GLN A 371 -33.49 -11.07 -13.74
N GLU A 372 -33.71 -9.87 -14.28
CA GLU A 372 -32.84 -8.72 -14.01
C GLU A 372 -32.88 -8.36 -12.52
N GLN A 373 -31.71 -8.35 -11.88
CA GLN A 373 -31.52 -8.02 -10.47
C GLN A 373 -30.94 -6.59 -10.32
N PRO A 374 -31.68 -5.61 -9.76
CA PRO A 374 -31.19 -4.25 -9.61
C PRO A 374 -30.15 -4.14 -8.49
N VAL A 375 -28.93 -3.71 -8.80
CA VAL A 375 -27.80 -3.59 -7.84
C VAL A 375 -27.78 -2.24 -7.12
N GLY A 376 -28.09 -1.16 -7.83
CA GLY A 376 -28.02 0.19 -7.29
C GLY A 376 -28.19 1.28 -8.34
N SER A 377 -27.77 2.50 -8.02
CA SER A 377 -27.70 3.59 -9.00
C SER A 377 -26.44 4.42 -8.85
N LEU A 378 -25.94 4.89 -9.99
CA LEU A 378 -24.83 5.81 -10.10
C LEU A 378 -25.23 7.06 -10.88
N ALA A 379 -24.56 8.18 -10.58
CA ALA A 379 -24.50 9.32 -11.48
C ALA A 379 -23.22 9.22 -12.31
N LEU A 380 -23.34 8.94 -13.60
CA LEU A 380 -22.25 9.12 -14.54
C LEU A 380 -22.14 10.62 -14.78
N ILE A 381 -21.06 11.22 -14.31
CA ILE A 381 -20.70 12.57 -14.70
C ILE A 381 -19.75 12.49 -15.89
N ARG A 382 -19.97 13.35 -16.88
CA ARG A 382 -18.86 13.85 -17.66
C ARG A 382 -18.28 14.98 -16.80
N PRO A 383 -17.03 14.89 -16.30
CA PRO A 383 -16.32 16.10 -15.88
C PRO A 383 -16.49 17.11 -17.01
N PRO A 384 -16.75 18.40 -16.74
CA PRO A 384 -17.01 19.36 -17.81
C PRO A 384 -15.81 19.34 -18.77
N THR A 385 -15.98 18.74 -19.96
CA THR A 385 -15.00 18.89 -21.01
C THR A 385 -14.89 20.39 -21.22
N VAL A 386 -13.70 20.95 -20.98
CA VAL A 386 -13.42 22.32 -21.37
C VAL A 386 -13.62 22.32 -22.88
N ARG A 387 -14.77 22.87 -23.32
CA ARG A 387 -15.21 22.82 -24.71
C ARG A 387 -14.05 23.26 -25.57
N GLY A 388 -13.62 22.39 -26.47
CA GLY A 388 -12.39 22.59 -27.21
C GLY A 388 -12.34 23.98 -27.83
N ALA A 389 -11.25 24.69 -27.57
CA ALA A 389 -10.86 25.81 -28.41
C ALA A 389 -10.85 25.31 -29.86
N SER A 390 -11.36 26.12 -30.78
CA SER A 390 -11.13 25.83 -32.20
C SER A 390 -9.65 26.02 -32.50
N ALA A 391 -9.10 25.27 -33.46
CA ALA A 391 -7.68 25.36 -33.79
C ALA A 391 -7.23 26.76 -34.30
N GLY A 392 -8.17 27.66 -34.58
CA GLY A 392 -7.91 29.07 -34.91
C GLY A 392 -7.89 30.03 -33.71
N GLU A 393 -8.09 29.52 -32.48
CA GLU A 393 -8.04 30.28 -31.21
C GLU A 393 -6.79 29.95 -30.39
N ILE A 394 -5.87 29.13 -30.93
CA ILE A 394 -4.61 28.72 -30.26
C ILE A 394 -3.49 29.68 -30.71
N ASP A 395 -2.79 30.31 -29.75
CA ASP A 395 -1.76 31.31 -30.02
C ASP A 395 -0.49 30.72 -30.64
N HIS A 396 -0.10 29.51 -30.23
CA HIS A 396 1.03 28.77 -30.77
C HIS A 396 0.61 27.38 -31.31
N PRO A 397 0.06 27.32 -32.54
CA PRO A 397 -0.36 26.05 -33.14
C PRO A 397 0.84 25.15 -33.47
N LEU A 398 0.67 23.84 -33.23
CA LEU A 398 1.64 22.79 -33.48
C LEU A 398 0.95 21.58 -34.16
N ASP A 399 1.73 20.70 -34.79
CA ASP A 399 1.26 19.36 -35.16
C ASP A 399 2.37 18.36 -34.86
N LEU A 400 2.42 17.92 -33.59
CA LEU A 400 3.38 16.95 -33.08
C LEU A 400 2.63 15.74 -32.55
N ARG A 401 3.10 14.53 -32.88
CA ARG A 401 2.51 13.28 -32.42
C ARG A 401 3.38 12.66 -31.32
N LEU A 402 2.74 12.28 -30.21
CA LEU A 402 3.35 11.60 -29.07
C LEU A 402 2.83 10.17 -29.01
N GLY A 403 3.74 9.21 -29.08
CA GLY A 403 3.41 7.79 -29.20
C GLY A 403 2.59 7.50 -30.47
N PRO A 404 1.68 6.49 -30.44
CA PRO A 404 0.97 6.07 -31.65
C PRO A 404 -0.17 7.02 -32.08
N SER A 405 -0.76 7.77 -31.14
CA SER A 405 -2.14 8.30 -31.30
C SER A 405 -2.46 9.62 -30.62
N ILE A 406 -1.58 10.16 -29.79
CA ILE A 406 -1.81 11.46 -29.12
C ILE A 406 -1.15 12.54 -29.96
N ARG A 407 -1.86 13.65 -30.18
CA ARG A 407 -1.37 14.82 -30.92
C ARG A 407 -1.39 16.04 -30.01
N LEU A 408 -0.28 16.79 -29.99
CA LEU A 408 -0.23 18.15 -29.50
C LEU A 408 -0.58 19.09 -30.68
N VAL A 409 -1.72 19.76 -30.56
CA VAL A 409 -2.31 20.70 -31.54
C VAL A 409 -1.77 22.13 -31.35
N GLY A 410 -1.15 22.40 -30.20
CA GLY A 410 -0.53 23.68 -29.90
C GLY A 410 -0.55 24.00 -28.40
N TYR A 411 -0.21 25.23 -28.07
CA TYR A 411 -0.24 25.76 -26.70
C TYR A 411 -0.49 27.27 -26.67
N ASP A 412 -0.95 27.76 -25.52
CA ASP A 412 -0.96 29.18 -25.18
C ASP A 412 -0.09 29.39 -23.93
N LEU A 413 0.57 30.53 -23.81
CA LEU A 413 1.43 30.87 -22.69
C LEU A 413 1.15 32.30 -22.25
N ALA A 414 0.54 32.47 -21.07
CA ALA A 414 0.00 33.77 -20.66
C ALA A 414 1.08 34.81 -20.31
N GLN A 415 2.28 34.36 -19.94
CA GLN A 415 3.46 35.20 -19.69
C GLN A 415 4.75 34.52 -20.15
N GLN A 416 5.66 35.28 -20.76
CA GLN A 416 7.03 34.82 -21.10
C GLN A 416 8.11 35.43 -20.18
N ASP A 417 7.75 36.41 -19.36
CA ASP A 417 8.59 36.99 -18.31
C ASP A 417 7.94 36.74 -16.94
N VAL A 418 8.62 36.04 -16.04
CA VAL A 418 8.11 35.63 -14.72
C VAL A 418 9.19 35.86 -13.66
N ALA A 419 8.84 36.19 -12.42
CA ALA A 419 9.82 36.28 -11.33
C ALA A 419 10.06 34.91 -10.68
N SER A 420 11.25 34.70 -10.11
CA SER A 420 11.52 33.55 -9.23
C SER A 420 10.48 33.52 -8.09
N GLY A 421 9.86 32.38 -7.82
CA GLY A 421 8.78 32.26 -6.83
C GLY A 421 7.37 32.61 -7.32
N GLU A 422 7.20 33.14 -8.53
CA GLU A 422 5.89 33.26 -9.19
C GLU A 422 5.52 31.94 -9.92
N SER A 423 4.53 31.97 -10.81
CA SER A 423 4.12 30.82 -11.61
C SER A 423 3.90 31.19 -13.07
N LEU A 424 4.08 30.20 -13.94
CA LEU A 424 3.96 30.27 -15.38
C LEU A 424 2.69 29.54 -15.82
N ASP A 425 1.71 30.27 -16.36
CA ASP A 425 0.44 29.70 -16.81
C ASP A 425 0.51 29.28 -18.28
N LEU A 426 0.43 27.96 -18.50
CA LEU A 426 0.50 27.26 -19.78
C LEU A 426 -0.82 26.55 -20.06
N THR A 427 -1.35 26.67 -21.27
CA THR A 427 -2.43 25.79 -21.77
C THR A 427 -1.88 24.93 -22.90
N LEU A 428 -2.01 23.61 -22.81
CA LEU A 428 -1.71 22.66 -23.87
C LEU A 428 -3.01 22.23 -24.56
N TYR A 429 -2.97 22.03 -25.88
CA TYR A 429 -4.11 21.56 -26.65
C TYR A 429 -3.81 20.19 -27.23
N TRP A 430 -4.55 19.18 -26.76
CA TRP A 430 -4.35 17.80 -27.16
C TRP A 430 -5.51 17.27 -28.01
N GLN A 431 -5.24 16.26 -28.83
CA GLN A 431 -6.24 15.51 -29.59
C GLN A 431 -5.81 14.04 -29.70
N THR A 432 -6.74 13.13 -29.95
CA THR A 432 -6.42 11.75 -30.34
C THR A 432 -7.18 11.31 -31.59
N ASP A 433 -6.59 10.39 -32.37
CA ASP A 433 -7.17 9.83 -33.59
C ASP A 433 -8.08 8.62 -33.33
N LYS A 434 -7.92 7.93 -32.19
CA LYS A 434 -8.71 6.76 -31.78
C LYS A 434 -8.83 6.64 -30.25
N PRO A 435 -9.76 5.81 -29.72
CA PRO A 435 -9.88 5.60 -28.28
C PRO A 435 -8.57 5.07 -27.67
N LEU A 436 -8.22 5.57 -26.49
CA LEU A 436 -7.00 5.21 -25.75
C LEU A 436 -7.37 4.29 -24.59
N THR A 437 -6.62 3.20 -24.41
CA THR A 437 -6.82 2.22 -23.31
C THR A 437 -5.84 2.42 -22.16
N ALA A 438 -4.84 3.29 -22.31
CA ALA A 438 -3.83 3.60 -21.30
C ALA A 438 -4.00 5.02 -20.78
N ARG A 439 -3.74 5.20 -19.47
CA ARG A 439 -3.68 6.49 -18.79
C ARG A 439 -2.26 7.03 -18.87
N TYR A 440 -2.12 8.29 -19.29
CA TYR A 440 -0.83 8.98 -19.36
C TYR A 440 -0.84 10.24 -18.50
N LYS A 441 0.28 10.51 -17.84
CA LYS A 441 0.58 11.83 -17.24
C LYS A 441 1.35 12.68 -18.22
N VAL A 442 1.01 13.96 -18.27
CA VAL A 442 1.86 15.00 -18.85
C VAL A 442 2.87 15.42 -17.79
N PHE A 443 4.14 15.50 -18.17
CA PHE A 443 5.14 16.26 -17.42
C PHE A 443 5.33 17.62 -18.07
N THR A 444 5.61 18.62 -17.24
CA THR A 444 6.05 19.94 -17.65
C THR A 444 7.31 20.28 -16.86
N HIS A 445 8.36 20.77 -17.53
CA HIS A 445 9.63 21.17 -16.92
C HIS A 445 10.01 22.58 -17.38
N LEU A 446 10.43 23.41 -16.43
CA LEU A 446 11.12 24.68 -16.67
C LEU A 446 12.62 24.44 -16.43
N LEU A 447 13.36 24.22 -17.51
CA LEU A 447 14.79 23.83 -17.49
C LEU A 447 15.70 25.07 -17.51
N GLY A 448 16.58 25.19 -16.54
CA GLY A 448 17.60 26.26 -16.46
C GLY A 448 18.99 25.78 -16.88
N GLU A 449 19.88 26.72 -17.19
CA GLU A 449 21.29 26.41 -17.49
C GLU A 449 22.13 26.09 -16.24
N ILE A 450 21.65 26.50 -15.06
CA ILE A 450 22.32 26.28 -13.77
C ILE A 450 21.74 25.03 -13.10
N TYR A 451 22.60 24.21 -12.52
CA TYR A 451 22.20 22.98 -11.82
C TYR A 451 21.48 23.31 -10.50
N ASN A 452 20.25 22.82 -10.35
CA ASN A 452 19.48 22.90 -9.12
C ASN A 452 19.98 21.82 -8.14
N ALA A 453 20.78 22.24 -7.16
CA ALA A 453 21.34 21.35 -6.15
C ALA A 453 20.29 20.75 -5.20
N SER A 454 19.13 21.40 -5.02
CA SER A 454 18.04 20.89 -4.17
C SER A 454 17.26 19.77 -4.85
N ALA A 455 17.00 19.89 -6.16
CA ALA A 455 16.29 18.90 -6.97
C ALA A 455 17.22 17.83 -7.60
N GLY A 456 18.54 18.04 -7.57
CA GLY A 456 19.54 17.12 -8.13
C GLY A 456 19.54 17.06 -9.66
N ASN A 457 19.09 18.13 -10.34
CA ASN A 457 18.90 18.18 -11.79
C ASN A 457 18.92 19.64 -12.31
N PHE A 458 18.46 19.90 -13.54
CA PHE A 458 18.37 21.24 -14.13
C PHE A 458 16.94 21.82 -14.15
N ILE A 459 16.01 21.22 -13.42
CA ILE A 459 14.60 21.62 -13.34
C ILE A 459 14.44 22.66 -12.23
N TRP A 460 13.83 23.80 -12.57
CA TRP A 460 13.53 24.90 -11.66
C TRP A 460 12.03 25.22 -11.55
N GLY A 461 11.21 24.39 -12.19
CA GLY A 461 9.75 24.38 -12.05
C GLY A 461 9.20 23.15 -12.76
N GLN A 462 8.21 22.48 -12.18
CA GLN A 462 7.58 21.31 -12.82
C GLN A 462 6.17 21.03 -12.31
N VAL A 463 5.35 20.42 -13.17
CA VAL A 463 4.05 19.83 -12.81
C VAL A 463 3.86 18.55 -13.59
N ASP A 464 3.54 17.48 -12.86
CA ASP A 464 3.26 16.13 -13.37
C ASP A 464 1.81 15.73 -13.05
N SER A 465 0.93 15.77 -14.04
CA SER A 465 -0.50 15.49 -13.85
C SER A 465 -1.10 14.71 -15.00
N GLU A 466 -2.21 14.00 -14.74
CA GLU A 466 -3.07 13.58 -15.83
C GLU A 466 -3.83 14.79 -16.40
N PRO A 467 -4.21 14.78 -17.69
CA PRO A 467 -4.75 15.97 -18.35
C PRO A 467 -5.99 16.56 -17.67
N ALA A 468 -6.10 17.89 -17.77
CA ALA A 468 -7.04 18.75 -17.06
C ALA A 468 -7.04 18.54 -15.54
N GLY A 469 -5.85 18.35 -14.93
CA GLY A 469 -5.72 18.07 -13.49
C GLY A 469 -6.43 16.78 -13.07
N GLY A 470 -6.36 15.75 -13.90
CA GLY A 470 -7.06 14.47 -13.72
C GLY A 470 -8.56 14.49 -14.07
N GLN A 471 -9.11 15.61 -14.54
CA GLN A 471 -10.52 15.69 -14.97
C GLN A 471 -10.75 15.17 -16.39
N ALA A 472 -9.69 15.02 -17.20
CA ALA A 472 -9.76 14.46 -18.56
C ALA A 472 -8.68 13.39 -18.76
N PRO A 473 -8.71 12.26 -18.02
CA PRO A 473 -7.76 11.17 -18.23
C PRO A 473 -7.79 10.72 -19.70
N THR A 474 -6.65 10.31 -20.25
CA THR A 474 -6.53 10.03 -21.70
C THR A 474 -7.50 8.95 -22.19
N THR A 475 -7.93 8.02 -21.34
CA THR A 475 -8.96 7.01 -21.63
C THR A 475 -10.38 7.56 -21.80
N ALA A 476 -10.63 8.80 -21.38
CA ALA A 476 -11.92 9.49 -21.53
C ALA A 476 -12.01 10.35 -22.80
N TRP A 477 -10.90 10.54 -23.53
CA TRP A 477 -10.86 11.45 -24.69
C TRP A 477 -11.70 10.94 -25.86
N THR A 478 -12.51 11.82 -26.45
CA THR A 478 -13.24 11.53 -27.68
C THR A 478 -12.29 11.68 -28.88
N PRO A 479 -12.21 10.71 -29.80
CA PRO A 479 -11.43 10.87 -31.04
C PRO A 479 -11.85 12.12 -31.83
N GLY A 480 -10.88 12.94 -32.22
CA GLY A 480 -11.10 14.20 -32.92
C GLY A 480 -11.49 15.41 -32.05
N GLU A 481 -11.83 15.23 -30.77
CA GLU A 481 -12.08 16.35 -29.84
C GLU A 481 -10.76 16.98 -29.38
N ILE A 482 -10.71 18.32 -29.31
CA ILE A 482 -9.55 19.04 -28.76
C ILE A 482 -9.78 19.22 -27.25
N VAL A 483 -8.83 18.71 -26.45
CA VAL A 483 -8.78 18.84 -24.99
C VAL A 483 -7.86 20.00 -24.63
N ALA A 484 -8.42 21.04 -24.02
CA ALA A 484 -7.65 22.15 -23.46
C ALA A 484 -7.22 21.83 -22.03
N ASP A 485 -5.91 21.88 -21.78
CA ASP A 485 -5.26 21.29 -20.62
C ASP A 485 -4.33 22.32 -19.94
N ARG A 486 -4.66 22.73 -18.71
CA ARG A 486 -4.09 23.93 -18.08
C ARG A 486 -3.12 23.59 -16.94
N TYR A 487 -1.97 24.26 -16.96
CA TYR A 487 -0.87 24.11 -16.03
C TYR A 487 -0.49 25.46 -15.45
N THR A 488 -0.39 25.54 -14.13
CA THR A 488 0.26 26.64 -13.41
C THR A 488 1.57 26.09 -12.88
N ILE A 489 2.67 26.36 -13.58
CA ILE A 489 3.98 25.78 -13.30
C ILE A 489 4.72 26.70 -12.30
N PRO A 490 5.00 26.25 -11.07
CA PRO A 490 5.70 27.07 -10.09
C PRO A 490 7.15 27.27 -10.49
N VAL A 491 7.65 28.51 -10.42
CA VAL A 491 9.07 28.82 -10.58
C VAL A 491 9.71 28.82 -9.20
N ALA A 492 10.78 28.07 -8.99
CA ALA A 492 11.46 28.00 -7.70
C ALA A 492 11.89 29.40 -7.22
N VAL A 493 11.76 29.68 -5.92
CA VAL A 493 12.04 31.00 -5.32
C VAL A 493 13.52 31.39 -5.43
N ASP A 494 14.41 30.40 -5.45
CA ASP A 494 15.85 30.53 -5.63
C ASP A 494 16.31 30.37 -7.08
N ALA A 495 15.38 30.25 -8.04
CA ALA A 495 15.70 30.16 -9.47
C ALA A 495 16.56 31.36 -9.91
N PRO A 496 17.79 31.13 -10.41
CA PRO A 496 18.65 32.21 -10.88
C PRO A 496 18.01 33.01 -12.02
N SER A 497 18.22 34.32 -12.06
CA SER A 497 17.75 35.14 -13.17
C SER A 497 18.42 34.72 -14.49
N GLY A 498 17.64 34.45 -15.54
CA GLY A 498 18.17 33.95 -16.81
C GLY A 498 17.09 33.47 -17.77
N GLN A 499 17.51 32.80 -18.85
CA GLN A 499 16.60 32.14 -19.79
C GLN A 499 16.43 30.66 -19.42
N TYR A 500 15.19 30.21 -19.50
CA TYR A 500 14.75 28.86 -19.19
C TYR A 500 14.01 28.27 -20.37
N THR A 501 14.17 26.97 -20.60
CA THR A 501 13.42 26.25 -21.64
C THR A 501 12.21 25.57 -21.03
N LEU A 502 11.02 25.86 -21.54
CA LEU A 502 9.80 25.13 -21.23
C LEU A 502 9.76 23.84 -22.08
N GLU A 503 9.78 22.70 -21.40
CA GLU A 503 9.74 21.36 -21.99
C GLU A 503 8.53 20.59 -21.47
N ILE A 504 7.88 19.79 -22.32
CA ILE A 504 6.74 18.94 -21.95
C ILE A 504 6.88 17.53 -22.52
N GLY A 505 6.09 16.58 -22.04
CA GLY A 505 5.94 15.27 -22.66
C GLY A 505 4.93 14.40 -21.93
N LEU A 506 4.78 13.15 -22.35
CA LEU A 506 3.81 12.19 -21.79
C LEU A 506 4.51 10.92 -21.31
N TYR A 507 4.08 10.34 -20.19
CA TYR A 507 4.48 8.99 -19.76
C TYR A 507 3.31 8.16 -19.23
N GLY A 508 3.42 6.84 -19.36
CA GLY A 508 2.38 5.91 -18.91
C GLY A 508 2.27 5.85 -17.38
N LEU A 509 1.05 5.99 -16.85
CA LEU A 509 0.78 6.11 -15.41
C LEU A 509 1.27 4.92 -14.57
N VAL A 510 1.31 3.71 -15.16
CA VAL A 510 1.64 2.45 -14.46
C VAL A 510 3.08 2.00 -14.66
N ASN A 511 3.66 2.25 -15.84
CA ASN A 511 5.00 1.77 -16.24
C ASN A 511 6.08 2.87 -16.22
N GLY A 512 5.72 4.14 -16.17
CA GLY A 512 6.66 5.27 -16.20
C GLY A 512 7.31 5.51 -17.57
N GLU A 513 6.92 4.80 -18.62
CA GLU A 513 7.55 4.89 -19.94
C GLU A 513 7.12 6.17 -20.66
N ARG A 514 8.09 6.98 -21.09
CA ARG A 514 7.87 8.21 -21.87
C ARG A 514 7.51 7.90 -23.32
N LEU A 515 6.59 8.68 -23.89
CA LEU A 515 6.16 8.58 -25.28
C LEU A 515 7.12 9.31 -26.21
N THR A 516 7.52 8.64 -27.29
CA THR A 516 8.33 9.24 -28.37
C THR A 516 7.56 10.32 -29.10
N VAL A 517 8.21 11.45 -29.36
CA VAL A 517 7.71 12.57 -30.15
C VAL A 517 8.15 12.44 -31.61
N VAL A 518 7.22 12.62 -32.55
CA VAL A 518 7.50 12.79 -33.98
C VAL A 518 6.83 14.06 -34.53
N ALA A 519 7.50 14.71 -35.48
CA ALA A 519 6.96 15.84 -36.24
C ALA A 519 5.93 15.38 -37.29
N ALA A 520 5.20 16.33 -37.88
CA ALA A 520 4.21 16.08 -38.93
C ALA A 520 4.78 15.46 -40.22
N ASP A 521 6.10 15.52 -40.44
CA ASP A 521 6.82 14.87 -41.53
C ASP A 521 7.48 13.53 -41.13
N ASP A 522 7.03 12.95 -40.01
CA ASP A 522 7.51 11.72 -39.38
C ASP A 522 8.99 11.75 -38.91
N GLN A 523 9.62 12.93 -38.82
CA GLN A 523 10.94 13.04 -38.19
C GLN A 523 10.85 12.84 -36.65
N PRO A 524 11.68 11.96 -36.04
CA PRO A 524 11.69 11.77 -34.59
C PRO A 524 12.40 12.92 -33.88
N LEU A 525 11.79 13.44 -32.80
CA LEU A 525 12.28 14.58 -32.03
C LEU A 525 12.81 14.21 -30.62
N GLY A 526 12.56 12.98 -30.15
CA GLY A 526 12.97 12.50 -28.83
C GLY A 526 11.80 11.92 -28.05
N ASP A 527 11.78 12.12 -26.73
CA ASP A 527 10.72 11.73 -25.78
C ASP A 527 10.11 12.94 -25.03
N ALA A 528 10.45 14.16 -25.48
CA ALA A 528 9.97 15.44 -24.95
C ALA A 528 9.87 16.50 -26.07
N VAL A 529 9.03 17.51 -25.86
CA VAL A 529 8.83 18.67 -26.74
C VAL A 529 9.33 19.93 -26.03
N LYS A 530 10.20 20.71 -26.67
CA LYS A 530 10.59 22.04 -26.19
C LYS A 530 9.68 23.07 -26.84
N LEU A 531 8.90 23.80 -26.04
CA LEU A 531 7.85 24.70 -26.51
C LEU A 531 8.37 26.12 -26.73
N SER A 532 8.92 26.74 -25.69
CA SER A 532 9.35 28.14 -25.71
C SER A 532 10.51 28.38 -24.73
N THR A 533 11.19 29.49 -24.91
CA THR A 533 12.03 30.09 -23.86
C THR A 533 11.17 31.01 -22.98
N VAL A 534 11.51 31.08 -21.70
CA VAL A 534 10.90 31.93 -20.67
C VAL A 534 12.02 32.66 -19.94
N THR A 535 11.85 33.96 -19.68
CA THR A 535 12.80 34.75 -18.87
C THR A 535 12.38 34.69 -17.41
N VAL A 536 13.26 34.20 -16.54
CA VAL A 536 13.09 34.32 -15.10
C VAL A 536 13.84 35.57 -14.62
N ARG A 537 13.12 36.46 -13.95
CA ARG A 537 13.64 37.68 -13.30
C ARG A 537 13.83 37.42 -11.80
N PRO A 538 14.79 38.09 -11.14
CA PRO A 538 14.92 37.95 -9.68
C PRO A 538 13.66 38.47 -8.97
N VAL A 539 13.39 37.96 -7.77
CA VAL A 539 12.35 38.49 -6.86
C VAL A 539 12.53 40.01 -6.73
N GLY A 540 11.45 40.76 -6.97
CA GLY A 540 11.43 42.20 -6.74
C GLY A 540 11.57 42.51 -5.26
N VAL A 541 12.65 43.19 -4.90
CA VAL A 541 12.78 43.86 -3.60
C VAL A 541 12.30 45.30 -3.81
N ASP A 542 11.05 45.57 -3.41
CA ASP A 542 10.52 46.92 -3.22
C ASP A 542 11.06 47.57 -1.92
#